data_AF-G0A7N7-F1
#
_entry.id   AF-G0A7N7-F1
#
_cell.length_a   1.000
_cell.length_b   1.000
_cell.length_c   1.000
_cell.angle_alpha   90.00
_cell.angle_beta   90.00
_cell.angle_gamma   90.00
#
_symmetry.space_group_name_H-M   'P 1'
#
loop_
_entity.id
_entity.type
_entity.pdbx_description
1 polymer ?
#
loop_
_entity_poly.entity_id
_entity_poly.type
_entity_poly.pdbx_seq_one_letter_code
_entity_poly.pdbx_strand_id
1 'polypeptide(L)' 'MTENVSNIPTLTIGDKTHPIDSLSDNAKAQITNLQIVEAEIKRLQQQLGIAQVARASFVATLQEEVAKLG' A
#
# COMPACT_ATOMS: atom_id res chain seq x y z
N MET A 1 -7.21 -15.13 -40.83
CA MET A 1 -7.28 -13.77 -40.28
C MET A 1 -7.23 -13.92 -38.77
N THR A 2 -6.13 -13.54 -38.14
CA THR A 2 -5.95 -13.66 -36.68
C THR A 2 -6.74 -12.54 -36.02
N GLU A 3 -7.76 -12.88 -35.23
CA GLU A 3 -8.48 -11.90 -34.42
C GLU A 3 -7.52 -11.34 -33.35
N ASN A 4 -7.22 -10.05 -33.44
CA ASN A 4 -6.59 -9.30 -32.36
C ASN A 4 -7.63 -9.17 -31.26
N VAL A 5 -7.59 -10.03 -30.25
CA VAL A 5 -8.41 -9.87 -29.04
C VAL A 5 -7.85 -8.65 -28.30
N SER A 6 -8.48 -7.50 -28.50
CA SER A 6 -8.23 -6.31 -27.68
C SER A 6 -8.54 -6.66 -26.22
N ASN A 7 -7.52 -6.80 -25.39
CA ASN A 7 -7.70 -6.99 -23.97
C ASN A 7 -8.18 -5.67 -23.36
N ILE A 8 -9.50 -5.51 -23.25
CA ILE A 8 -10.11 -4.33 -22.66
C ILE A 8 -9.76 -4.30 -21.17
N PRO A 9 -9.04 -3.28 -20.68
CA PRO A 9 -8.71 -3.17 -19.26
C PRO A 9 -9.99 -3.13 -18.43
N THR A 10 -10.05 -3.96 -17.40
CA THR A 10 -11.20 -4.04 -16.48
C THR A 10 -10.76 -3.75 -15.06
N LEU A 11 -11.68 -3.18 -14.28
CA LEU A 11 -11.54 -2.96 -12.85
C LEU A 11 -12.61 -3.75 -12.12
N THR A 12 -12.20 -4.55 -11.15
CA THR A 12 -13.10 -5.23 -10.22
C THR A 12 -13.20 -4.43 -8.93
N ILE A 13 -14.42 -4.03 -8.56
CA ILE A 13 -14.73 -3.39 -7.29
C ILE A 13 -15.83 -4.21 -6.62
N GLY A 14 -15.51 -4.81 -5.47
CA GLY A 14 -16.40 -5.76 -4.79
C GLY A 14 -16.61 -7.02 -5.64
N ASP A 15 -17.86 -7.33 -5.95
CA ASP A 15 -18.29 -8.47 -6.75
C ASP A 15 -18.50 -8.13 -8.25
N LYS A 16 -18.24 -6.87 -8.66
CA LYS A 16 -18.50 -6.39 -10.01
C LYS A 16 -17.23 -6.06 -10.77
N THR A 17 -17.17 -6.50 -12.01
CA THR A 17 -16.11 -6.17 -12.97
C THR A 17 -16.66 -5.24 -14.04
N HIS A 18 -15.99 -4.11 -14.25
CA HIS A 18 -16.36 -3.12 -15.25
C HIS A 18 -15.18 -2.81 -16.18
N PRO A 19 -15.39 -2.67 -17.50
CA PRO A 19 -14.40 -2.07 -18.39
C PRO A 19 -14.03 -0.67 -17.90
N ILE A 20 -12.75 -0.35 -17.80
CA ILE A 20 -12.29 0.95 -17.30
C ILE A 20 -12.86 2.08 -18.15
N ASP A 21 -12.94 1.90 -19.47
CA ASP A 21 -13.45 2.92 -20.39
C ASP A 21 -14.94 3.22 -20.19
N SER A 22 -15.71 2.26 -19.65
CA SER A 22 -17.13 2.43 -19.32
C SER A 22 -17.39 3.24 -18.06
N LEU A 23 -16.35 3.53 -17.27
CA LEU A 23 -16.47 4.30 -16.03
C LEU A 23 -16.64 5.79 -16.31
N SER A 24 -17.39 6.46 -15.44
CA SER A 24 -17.48 7.93 -15.44
C SER A 24 -16.13 8.58 -15.15
N ASP A 25 -15.96 9.83 -15.59
CA ASP A 25 -14.73 10.60 -15.33
C ASP A 25 -14.45 10.77 -13.84
N ASN A 26 -15.51 10.92 -13.02
CA ASN A 26 -15.36 10.96 -11.56
C ASN A 26 -14.84 9.63 -11.02
N ALA A 27 -15.40 8.50 -11.46
CA ALA A 27 -14.91 7.18 -11.05
C ALA A 27 -13.43 6.96 -11.45
N LYS A 28 -13.04 7.37 -12.66
CA LYS A 28 -11.64 7.35 -13.10
C LYS A 28 -10.73 8.21 -12.22
N ALA A 29 -11.18 9.41 -11.85
CA ALA A 29 -10.45 10.28 -10.93
C ALA A 29 -10.27 9.64 -9.54
N GLN A 30 -11.28 8.94 -9.01
CA GLN A 30 -11.16 8.24 -7.74
C GLN A 30 -10.15 7.10 -7.77
N ILE A 31 -10.03 6.38 -8.90
CA ILE A 31 -9.00 5.33 -9.05
C ILE A 31 -7.60 5.94 -8.89
N THR A 32 -7.33 7.07 -9.56
CA THR A 32 -6.05 7.78 -9.44
C THR A 32 -5.80 8.24 -8.00
N ASN A 33 -6.80 8.82 -7.35
CA ASN A 33 -6.68 9.24 -5.95
C ASN A 33 -6.36 8.06 -5.03
N LEU A 34 -7.02 6.92 -5.21
CA LEU A 34 -6.75 5.70 -4.44
C LEU A 34 -5.31 5.23 -4.64
N GLN A 35 -4.81 5.18 -5.88
CA GLN A 35 -3.42 4.79 -6.15
C GLN A 35 -2.41 5.69 -5.43
N ILE A 36 -2.67 7.00 -5.38
CA ILE A 36 -1.82 7.95 -4.66
C ILE A 36 -1.86 7.69 -3.15
N VAL A 37 -3.05 7.51 -2.58
CA VAL A 37 -3.22 7.25 -1.14
C VAL A 37 -2.60 5.91 -0.74
N GLU A 38 -2.76 4.87 -1.53
CA GLU A 38 -2.16 3.55 -1.29
C GLU A 38 -0.62 3.61 -1.31
N ALA A 39 -0.04 4.38 -2.24
CA ALA A 39 1.41 4.59 -2.28
C ALA A 39 1.91 5.30 -1.00
N GLU A 40 1.15 6.28 -0.51
CA GLU A 40 1.48 7.00 0.72
C GLU A 40 1.33 6.13 1.96
N ILE A 41 0.28 5.31 2.05
CA ILE A 41 0.10 4.32 3.12
C ILE A 41 1.30 3.37 3.17
N LYS A 42 1.74 2.85 2.02
CA LYS A 42 2.91 1.97 1.95
C LYS A 42 4.17 2.67 2.44
N ARG A 43 4.37 3.95 2.07
CA ARG A 43 5.51 4.76 2.53
C ARG A 43 5.51 4.91 4.06
N LEU A 44 4.35 5.21 4.64
CA LEU A 44 4.17 5.36 6.09
C LEU A 44 4.42 4.04 6.84
N GLN A 45 3.93 2.91 6.31
CA GLN A 45 4.19 1.58 6.88
C GLN A 45 5.69 1.26 6.91
N GLN A 46 6.44 1.64 5.86
CA GLN A 46 7.89 1.46 5.85
C GLN A 46 8.58 2.32 6.94
N GLN A 47 8.16 3.57 7.10
CA GLN A 47 8.70 4.44 8.16
C GLN A 47 8.37 3.91 9.56
N LEU A 48 7.15 3.38 9.75
CA LEU A 48 6.76 2.72 10.98
C LEU A 48 7.65 1.51 11.28
N GLY A 49 7.95 0.67 10.28
CA GLY A 49 8.85 -0.47 10.43
C GLY A 49 10.26 -0.06 10.88
N ILE A 50 10.81 1.01 10.30
CA ILE A 50 12.11 1.57 10.71
C ILE A 50 12.07 2.01 12.18
N ALA A 51 11.03 2.74 12.57
CA ALA A 51 10.85 3.20 13.95
C ALA A 51 10.70 2.04 14.94
N GLN A 52 10.01 0.97 14.56
CA GLN A 52 9.86 -0.24 15.38
C GLN A 52 11.20 -0.94 15.62
N VAL A 53 12.06 -1.05 14.60
CA VAL A 53 13.42 -1.61 14.76
C VAL A 53 14.26 -0.76 15.71
N ALA A 54 14.26 0.57 15.52
CA ALA A 54 14.98 1.48 16.42
C ALA A 54 14.49 1.36 17.87
N ARG A 55 13.17 1.31 18.08
CA ARG A 55 12.56 1.10 19.40
C ARG A 55 13.01 -0.22 20.03
N ALA A 56 13.02 -1.31 19.28
CA ALA A 56 13.48 -2.61 19.78
C ALA A 56 14.95 -2.57 20.21
N SER A 57 15.81 -1.92 19.42
CA SER A 57 17.23 -1.71 19.75
C SER A 57 17.39 -0.94 21.07
N PHE A 58 16.69 0.18 21.24
CA PHE A 58 16.77 0.98 22.47
C PHE A 58 16.28 0.21 23.71
N VAL A 59 15.22 -0.59 23.57
CA VAL A 59 14.75 -1.44 24.67
C VAL A 59 15.79 -2.49 25.05
N ALA A 60 16.43 -3.14 24.07
CA ALA A 60 17.47 -4.13 24.33
C ALA A 60 18.68 -3.51 25.06
N THR A 61 19.17 -2.37 24.57
CA THR A 61 20.26 -1.63 25.25
C THR A 61 19.88 -1.23 26.67
N LEU A 62 18.66 -0.73 26.88
CA LEU A 62 18.20 -0.36 28.23
C LEU A 62 18.17 -1.58 29.17
N GLN A 63 17.73 -2.75 28.68
CA GLN A 63 17.73 -3.99 29.46
C GLN A 63 19.14 -4.40 29.87
N GLU A 64 20.11 -4.30 28.96
CA GLU A 64 21.52 -4.58 29.24
C GLU A 64 22.09 -3.65 30.31
N GLU A 65 21.80 -2.35 30.25
CA GLU A 65 22.28 -1.39 31.25
C GLU A 65 21.63 -1.63 32.62
N VAL A 66 20.33 -1.93 32.67
CA VAL A 66 19.64 -2.25 33.92
C VAL A 66 20.20 -3.52 34.57
N ALA A 67 20.57 -4.52 33.78
CA ALA A 67 21.16 -5.76 34.29
C ALA A 67 22.52 -5.54 35.00
N LYS A 68 23.25 -4.47 34.68
CA LYS A 68 24.53 -4.14 35.34
C LYS A 68 24.37 -3.49 36.72
N LEU A 69 23.15 -3.07 37.08
CA LEU A 69 22.86 -2.38 38.35
C LEU A 69 22.68 -3.34 39.54
N GLY A 70 22.63 -4.65 39.29
CA GLY A 70 22.60 -5.70 40.31
C GLY A 70 23.76 -6.67 40.16
#